data_AF-A0A7L3KPV2-F1
#
_entry.id   AF-A0A7L3KPV2-F1
#
_cell.length_a   1.000
_cell.length_b   1.000
_cell.length_c   1.000
_cell.angle_alpha   90.00
_cell.angle_beta   90.00
_cell.angle_gamma   90.00
#
_symmetry.space_group_name_H-M   'P 1'
#
loop_
_entity.id
_entity.type
_entity.pdbx_description
1 polymer ?
#
loop_
_entity_poly.entity_id
_entity_poly.type
_entity_poly.pdbx_seq_one_letter_code
_entity_poly.pdbx_strand_id
1 'polypeptide(L)'
;SYGKHVQHFKVLRERNGKYFLWEEKFNSLNELVDFYRMTTISKEQQIFLRDEGQTQEVRRPRFVQAQFDFSAREGVQLPFLRGDIIEVLGCPDPHWWQGRIYGRVGLFPRSFVHPILK
;
A
#
# COMPACT_ATOMS: atom_id res chain seq x y z
N SER A 1 -9.51 -16.11 -10.45
CA SER A 1 -8.39 -16.32 -9.50
C SER A 1 -7.09 -16.28 -10.29
N TYR A 2 -6.45 -15.12 -10.38
CA TYR A 2 -5.20 -14.90 -11.14
C TYR A 2 -4.17 -14.21 -10.24
N GLY A 3 -3.68 -14.91 -9.21
CA GLY A 3 -2.75 -14.32 -8.25
C GLY A 3 -2.04 -15.36 -7.40
N LYS A 4 -1.25 -16.25 -8.00
CA LYS A 4 -0.43 -17.25 -7.29
C LYS A 4 0.78 -17.79 -8.10
N HIS A 5 1.42 -17.01 -8.96
CA HIS A 5 2.69 -17.44 -9.56
C HIS A 5 3.77 -16.38 -9.31
N VAL A 6 4.73 -16.74 -8.45
CA VAL A 6 5.96 -15.96 -8.26
C VAL A 6 6.89 -16.34 -9.39
N GLN A 7 7.28 -15.36 -10.20
CA GLN A 7 8.27 -15.55 -11.26
C GLN A 7 9.66 -15.19 -10.72
N HIS A 8 10.54 -16.18 -10.66
CA HIS A 8 11.92 -15.98 -10.22
C HIS A 8 12.81 -15.66 -11.42
N PHE A 9 13.63 -14.61 -11.28
CA PHE A 9 14.67 -14.27 -12.25
C PHE A 9 16.04 -14.37 -11.60
N LYS A 10 17.01 -14.92 -12.33
CA LYS A 10 18.38 -15.09 -11.83
C LYS A 10 19.23 -13.88 -12.20
N VAL A 11 19.72 -13.17 -11.19
CA VAL A 11 20.75 -12.15 -11.39
C VAL A 11 22.11 -12.84 -11.54
N LEU A 12 22.80 -12.55 -12.65
CA LEU A 12 24.14 -13.04 -12.93
C LEU A 12 25.16 -11.95 -12.62
N ARG A 13 26.39 -12.36 -12.28
CA ARG A 13 27.52 -11.46 -11.99
C ARG A 13 28.74 -11.86 -12.82
N GLU A 14 29.30 -10.90 -13.54
CA GLU A 14 30.54 -11.08 -14.30
C GLU A 14 31.79 -11.00 -13.40
N ARG A 15 32.94 -11.52 -13.88
CA ARG A 15 34.23 -11.43 -13.18
C ARG A 15 34.70 -10.00 -12.93
N ASN A 16 34.25 -9.04 -13.74
CA ASN A 16 34.52 -7.60 -13.58
C ASN A 16 33.63 -6.93 -12.51
N GLY A 17 32.72 -7.68 -11.87
CA GLY A 17 31.82 -7.18 -10.83
C GLY A 17 30.46 -6.68 -11.31
N LYS A 18 30.18 -6.65 -12.63
CA LYS A 18 28.90 -6.19 -13.17
C LYS A 18 27.77 -7.20 -12.98
N TYR A 19 26.55 -6.71 -12.76
CA TYR A 19 25.32 -7.48 -12.56
C TYR A 19 24.42 -7.37 -13.79
N PHE A 20 23.73 -8.45 -14.15
CA PHE A 20 22.79 -8.44 -15.27
C PHE A 20 21.73 -9.53 -15.12
N LEU A 21 20.57 -9.30 -15.72
CA LEU A 21 19.45 -10.25 -15.80
C LEU A 21 19.21 -10.70 -17.25
N TRP A 22 19.38 -9.77 -18.18
CA TRP A 22 19.31 -9.95 -19.64
C TRP A 22 20.57 -9.39 -20.30
N GLU A 23 20.45 -8.65 -21.40
CA GLU A 23 21.58 -8.09 -22.15
C GLU A 23 22.22 -6.87 -21.46
N GLU A 24 21.43 -6.13 -20.67
CA GLU A 24 21.85 -4.92 -19.96
C GLU A 24 22.71 -5.23 -18.72
N LYS A 25 23.84 -4.51 -18.58
CA LYS A 25 24.82 -4.71 -17.51
C LYS A 25 24.91 -3.48 -16.59
N PHE A 26 24.87 -3.73 -15.29
CA PHE A 26 24.82 -2.73 -14.22
C PHE A 26 26.01 -2.87 -13.27
N ASN A 27 26.42 -1.77 -12.64
CA ASN A 27 27.56 -1.77 -11.69
C ASN A 27 27.14 -2.17 -10.28
N SER A 28 25.84 -2.14 -9.98
CA SER A 28 25.28 -2.55 -8.68
C SER A 28 23.90 -3.19 -8.83
N LEU A 29 23.49 -3.94 -7.81
CA LEU A 29 22.12 -4.47 -7.72
C LEU A 29 21.08 -3.34 -7.64
N ASN A 30 21.38 -2.25 -6.96
CA ASN A 30 20.49 -1.09 -6.87
C ASN A 30 20.24 -0.48 -8.25
N GLU A 31 21.29 -0.29 -9.06
CA GLU A 31 21.18 0.24 -10.42
C GLU A 31 20.34 -0.67 -11.32
N LEU A 32 20.51 -2.00 -11.20
CA LEU A 32 19.67 -2.99 -11.88
C LEU A 32 18.20 -2.86 -11.45
N VAL A 33 17.95 -2.73 -10.15
CA VAL A 33 16.60 -2.56 -9.61
C VAL A 33 15.95 -1.28 -10.14
N ASP A 34 16.68 -0.16 -10.11
CA ASP A 34 16.21 1.14 -10.59
C ASP A 34 15.86 1.12 -12.08
N PHE A 35 16.66 0.44 -12.89
CA PHE A 35 16.38 0.28 -14.31
C PHE A 35 15.05 -0.45 -14.54
N TYR A 36 14.87 -1.62 -13.94
CA TYR A 36 13.65 -2.42 -14.11
C TYR A 36 12.44 -1.88 -13.34
N ARG A 37 12.55 -0.75 -12.62
CA ARG A 37 11.38 0.02 -12.17
C ARG A 37 10.70 0.76 -13.33
N MET A 38 11.46 1.14 -14.36
CA MET A 38 10.96 1.89 -15.52
C MET A 38 10.97 1.08 -16.81
N THR A 39 11.65 -0.06 -16.83
CA THR A 39 11.72 -0.97 -17.97
C THR A 39 11.17 -2.34 -17.59
N THR A 40 10.62 -3.07 -18.56
CA THR A 40 10.06 -4.39 -18.29
C THR A 40 11.14 -5.41 -17.96
N ILE A 41 10.97 -6.15 -16.87
CA ILE A 41 11.85 -7.26 -16.49
C ILE A 41 11.52 -8.55 -17.23
N SER A 42 10.32 -8.67 -17.82
CA SER A 42 9.87 -9.85 -18.56
C SER A 42 9.81 -9.59 -20.07
N LYS A 43 10.13 -10.63 -20.85
CA LYS A 43 10.06 -10.64 -22.32
C LYS A 43 8.64 -10.90 -22.85
N GLU A 44 7.80 -11.55 -22.06
CA GLU A 44 6.46 -12.01 -22.47
C GLU A 44 5.35 -11.07 -21.98
N GLN A 45 5.61 -10.31 -20.92
CA GLN A 45 4.63 -9.45 -20.25
C GLN A 45 5.31 -8.16 -19.77
N GLN A 46 4.57 -7.05 -19.72
CA GLN A 46 5.07 -5.81 -19.12
C GLN A 46 5.03 -5.92 -17.60
N ILE A 47 6.19 -6.17 -16.98
CA ILE A 47 6.36 -6.33 -15.54
C ILE A 47 7.46 -5.39 -15.08
N PHE A 48 7.14 -4.50 -14.15
CA PHE A 48 8.09 -3.56 -13.57
C PHE A 48 8.36 -3.94 -12.12
N LEU A 49 9.60 -3.75 -11.67
CA LEU A 49 9.93 -3.87 -10.26
C LEU A 49 9.23 -2.76 -9.48
N ARG A 50 8.60 -3.13 -8.36
CA ARG A 50 8.02 -2.20 -7.40
C ARG A 50 8.56 -2.57 -6.04
N ASP A 51 8.87 -1.56 -5.23
CA ASP A 51 9.29 -1.81 -3.85
C ASP A 51 8.11 -2.38 -3.07
N GLU A 52 8.31 -3.49 -2.35
CA GLU A 52 7.39 -4.03 -1.32
C GLU A 52 7.32 -3.13 -0.07
N GLY A 53 7.38 -1.81 -0.26
CA GLY A 53 7.08 -0.76 0.71
C GLY A 53 6.12 0.30 0.17
N GLN A 54 5.68 0.19 -1.09
CA GLN A 54 4.62 1.02 -1.67
C GLN A 54 3.25 0.33 -1.68
N THR A 55 3.07 -0.64 -0.78
CA THR A 55 1.74 -1.17 -0.45
C THR A 55 1.01 -0.13 0.39
N GLN A 56 0.38 0.85 -0.27
CA GLN A 56 -0.82 1.54 0.21
C GLN A 56 -0.72 2.35 1.52
N GLU A 57 0.46 2.58 2.09
CA GLU A 57 0.60 3.43 3.30
C GLU A 57 0.74 4.93 3.01
N VAL A 58 1.14 5.32 1.80
CA VAL A 58 1.51 6.73 1.48
C VAL A 58 0.30 7.64 1.19
N ARG A 59 -0.93 7.15 1.22
CA ARG A 59 -2.14 7.98 1.02
C ARG A 59 -3.26 7.77 2.04
N ARG A 60 -3.04 6.99 3.10
CA ARG A 60 -4.06 6.90 4.16
C ARG A 60 -3.94 8.14 5.05
N PRO A 61 -4.99 8.97 5.15
CA PRO A 61 -4.95 10.12 6.03
C PRO A 61 -4.83 9.62 7.47
N ARG A 62 -3.91 10.21 8.24
CA ARG A 62 -3.77 9.87 9.67
C ARG A 62 -5.02 10.24 10.46
N PHE A 63 -5.72 11.29 10.03
CA PHE A 63 -6.94 11.78 10.65
C PHE A 63 -8.02 12.00 9.60
N VAL A 64 -9.24 11.60 9.94
CA VAL A 64 -10.43 11.85 9.14
C VAL A 64 -11.47 12.55 10.00
N GLN A 65 -12.27 13.42 9.38
CA GLN A 65 -13.41 14.07 10.03
C GLN A 65 -14.71 13.39 9.61
N ALA A 66 -15.52 12.99 10.58
CA ALA A 66 -16.87 12.51 10.35
C ALA A 66 -17.74 13.57 9.69
N GLN A 67 -18.33 13.24 8.53
CA GLN A 67 -19.27 14.10 7.83
C GLN A 67 -20.72 13.82 8.24
N PHE A 68 -20.97 12.65 8.83
CA PHE A 68 -22.29 12.18 9.25
C PHE A 68 -22.18 11.45 10.59
N ASP A 69 -23.30 11.31 11.27
CA ASP A 69 -23.40 10.49 12.48
C ASP A 69 -23.44 9.01 12.11
N PHE A 70 -22.78 8.18 12.91
CA PHE A 70 -22.77 6.74 12.72
C PHE A 70 -23.02 6.03 14.05
N SER A 71 -24.10 5.24 14.09
CA SER A 71 -24.45 4.40 15.23
C SER A 71 -23.95 2.98 15.00
N ALA A 72 -23.12 2.48 15.92
CA ALA A 72 -22.65 1.11 15.90
C ALA A 72 -23.81 0.13 16.12
N ARG A 73 -23.95 -0.84 15.22
CA ARG A 73 -24.94 -1.94 15.33
C ARG A 73 -24.32 -3.22 15.87
N GLU A 74 -23.01 -3.37 15.70
CA GLU A 74 -22.22 -4.53 16.11
C GLU A 74 -21.08 -4.10 17.04
N GLY A 75 -20.66 -4.99 17.94
CA GLY A 75 -19.62 -4.67 18.95
C GLY A 75 -18.24 -4.32 18.39
N VAL A 76 -17.99 -4.63 17.11
CA VAL A 76 -16.75 -4.28 16.40
C VAL A 76 -16.78 -2.89 15.75
N GLN A 77 -17.95 -2.25 15.69
CA GLN A 77 -18.13 -0.97 15.01
C GLN A 77 -17.84 0.21 15.95
N LEU A 78 -17.21 1.25 15.41
CA LEU A 78 -16.88 2.48 16.12
C LEU A 78 -17.97 3.53 15.89
N PRO A 79 -18.81 3.85 16.89
CA PRO A 79 -19.77 4.94 16.75
C PRO A 79 -19.07 6.30 16.82
N PHE A 80 -19.55 7.28 16.04
CA PHE A 80 -19.05 8.65 16.02
C PHE A 80 -20.16 9.62 15.59
N LEU A 81 -19.97 10.90 15.91
CA LEU A 81 -20.87 12.00 15.53
C LEU A 81 -20.23 12.84 14.42
N ARG A 82 -21.05 13.53 13.63
CA ARG A 82 -20.60 14.50 12.65
C ARG A 82 -19.70 15.55 13.32
N GLY A 83 -18.55 15.78 12.71
CA GLY A 83 -17.53 16.70 13.21
C GLY A 83 -16.40 16.04 13.98
N ASP A 84 -16.59 14.80 14.43
CA ASP A 84 -15.59 14.04 15.17
C ASP A 84 -14.33 13.78 14.35
N ILE A 85 -13.18 13.83 15.01
CA ILE A 85 -11.88 13.50 14.41
C ILE A 85 -11.48 12.09 14.81
N ILE A 86 -11.39 11.21 13.82
CA ILE A 86 -11.04 9.82 14.00
C ILE A 86 -9.61 9.62 13.51
N GLU A 87 -8.77 9.02 14.35
CA GLU A 87 -7.43 8.59 13.98
C GLU A 87 -7.52 7.26 13.23
N VAL A 88 -6.98 7.18 12.02
CA VAL A 88 -7.01 5.96 11.20
C VAL A 88 -5.86 5.05 11.61
N LEU A 89 -6.19 3.88 12.15
CA LEU A 89 -5.23 2.86 12.59
C LEU A 89 -4.92 1.85 11.49
N GLY A 90 -5.88 1.56 10.61
CA GLY A 90 -5.71 0.60 9.53
C GLY A 90 -6.88 0.61 8.54
N CYS A 91 -6.63 0.10 7.34
CA CYS A 91 -7.64 -0.05 6.30
C CYS A 91 -7.71 -1.52 5.90
N PRO A 92 -8.34 -2.39 6.72
CA PRO A 92 -8.44 -3.82 6.42
C PRO A 92 -9.14 -4.07 5.08
N ASP A 93 -10.03 -3.16 4.67
CA ASP A 93 -10.68 -3.18 3.36
C ASP A 93 -10.99 -1.75 2.86
N PRO A 94 -11.41 -1.59 1.58
CA PRO A 94 -11.69 -0.29 0.99
C PRO A 94 -12.90 0.45 1.58
N HIS A 95 -13.85 -0.26 2.21
CA HIS A 95 -15.12 0.30 2.67
C HIS A 95 -15.14 0.52 4.18
N TRP A 96 -14.49 -0.34 4.95
CA TRP A 96 -14.40 -0.27 6.41
C TRP A 96 -12.98 -0.02 6.85
N TRP A 97 -12.80 1.08 7.56
CA TRP A 97 -11.52 1.48 8.12
C TRP A 97 -11.56 1.26 9.63
N GLN A 98 -10.42 0.90 10.19
CA GLN A 98 -10.23 0.81 11.61
C GLN A 98 -9.69 2.15 12.12
N GLY A 99 -10.31 2.69 13.16
CA GLY A 99 -9.85 3.92 13.76
C GLY A 99 -10.08 3.99 15.26
N ARG A 100 -9.67 5.14 15.80
CA ARG A 100 -9.73 5.44 17.22
C ARG A 100 -10.35 6.81 17.47
N ILE A 101 -11.31 6.85 18.38
CA ILE A 101 -11.93 8.07 18.88
C ILE A 101 -12.30 7.91 20.36
N TYR A 102 -12.04 8.94 21.18
CA TYR A 102 -12.33 8.93 22.62
C TYR A 102 -11.83 7.67 23.38
N GLY A 103 -10.67 7.14 22.98
CA GLY A 103 -10.09 5.92 23.55
C GLY A 103 -10.76 4.60 23.12
N ARG A 104 -11.80 4.65 22.29
CA ARG A 104 -12.44 3.48 21.69
C ARG A 104 -11.83 3.18 20.32
N VAL A 105 -11.68 1.89 20.01
CA VAL A 105 -11.17 1.41 18.73
C VAL A 105 -12.22 0.52 18.09
N GLY A 106 -12.43 0.69 16.79
CA GLY A 106 -13.38 -0.13 16.04
C GLY A 106 -13.40 0.23 14.55
N LEU A 107 -14.32 -0.42 13.84
CA LEU A 107 -14.51 -0.26 12.40
C LEU A 107 -15.55 0.82 12.09
N PHE A 108 -15.28 1.64 11.09
CA PHE A 108 -16.22 2.64 10.59
C PHE A 108 -16.23 2.69 9.06
N PRO A 109 -17.36 3.08 8.44
CA PRO A 109 -17.45 3.19 6.99
C PRO A 109 -16.68 4.40 6.48
N ARG A 110 -15.79 4.17 5.50
CA ARG A 110 -15.00 5.23 4.85
C ARG A 110 -15.86 6.31 4.18
N SER A 111 -17.05 5.95 3.69
CA SER A 111 -17.97 6.89 3.03
C SER A 111 -18.52 7.97 3.96
N PHE A 112 -18.43 7.78 5.29
CA PHE A 112 -18.99 8.70 6.28
C PHE A 112 -17.98 9.75 6.75
N VAL A 113 -16.74 9.69 6.27
CA VAL A 113 -15.65 10.54 6.75
C VAL A 113 -14.98 11.28 5.60
N HIS A 114 -14.25 12.35 5.90
CA HIS A 114 -13.42 13.08 4.96
C HIS A 114 -11.96 13.15 5.45
N PRO A 115 -10.95 12.88 4.61
CA PRO A 115 -9.54 13.05 4.96
C PRO A 115 -9.23 14.47 5.41
N ILE A 116 -8.54 14.63 6.54
CA ILE A 116 -7.93 15.91 6.90
C ILE A 116 -6.50 15.90 6.37
N LEU A 117 -6.26 16.69 5.32
CA LEU A 117 -4.92 17.01 4.84
C LEU A 117 -4.43 18.18 5.70
N LYS A 118 -3.36 17.97 6.46
CA LYS A 118 -2.61 19.04 7.11
C LYS A 118 -1.46 19.48 6.22
#